data_AF-A0AAN5LFB5-F1
#
_entry.id   AF-A0AAN5LFB5-F1
#
_cell.length_a   1.000
_cell.length_b   1.000
_cell.length_c   1.000
_cell.angle_alpha   90.00
_cell.angle_beta   90.00
_cell.angle_gamma   90.00
#
_symmetry.space_group_name_H-M   'P 1'
#
loop_
_entity.id
_entity.type
_entity.pdbx_description
1 polymer ?
#
loop_
_entity_poly.entity_id
_entity_poly.type
_entity_poly.pdbx_seq_one_letter_code
_entity_poly.pdbx_strand_id
1 'polypeptide(L)'
;MGTNHSISNCSIINGSMCLSIRGQYITVTNNKITNNFSSRIQGPWQPSCDVWDGIVMEGCKQCSIVGNAIYDCGQSGIYCGGNGSASSNIFIIKNTVYKNWNRGIDIGVTGKVTGKNFVKNVVIKENIVFDNREPQIWLNGVSDSEVSHNIVKITLNYKKFYRGYYGGIVGIALGSDSHTENNSVILNEVNVMPESVAAITVYGKGNSVRDNNIKGKGVWYDKKSDVLSHNIVINNVLTK
;
A
#
# COMPACT_ATOMS: atom_id res chain seq x y z
N MET A 1 -11.99 -21.42 4.60
CA MET A 1 -10.79 -20.63 4.95
C MET A 1 -9.65 -21.60 5.17
N GLY A 2 -8.46 -21.35 4.61
CA GLY A 2 -7.28 -22.20 4.83
C GLY A 2 -6.55 -21.86 6.13
N THR A 3 -5.66 -22.74 6.59
CA THR A 3 -4.80 -22.47 7.74
C THR A 3 -3.42 -23.07 7.56
N ASN A 4 -2.37 -22.43 8.10
CA ASN A 4 -0.99 -22.93 8.10
C ASN A 4 -0.43 -23.27 6.71
N HIS A 5 -0.76 -22.45 5.71
CA HIS A 5 -0.20 -22.62 4.36
C HIS A 5 1.06 -21.78 4.17
N SER A 6 2.01 -22.31 3.41
CA SER A 6 3.20 -21.59 2.98
C SER A 6 3.34 -21.62 1.46
N ILE A 7 3.61 -20.46 0.88
CA ILE A 7 3.93 -20.31 -0.55
C ILE A 7 5.27 -19.61 -0.62
N SER A 8 6.30 -20.31 -1.09
CA SER A 8 7.66 -19.78 -1.05
C SER A 8 8.47 -20.06 -2.30
N ASN A 9 9.36 -19.12 -2.64
CA ASN A 9 10.34 -19.24 -3.73
C ASN A 9 9.73 -19.57 -5.10
N CYS A 10 8.51 -19.09 -5.36
CA CYS A 10 7.79 -19.32 -6.61
C CYS A 10 7.89 -18.11 -7.56
N SER A 11 7.72 -18.38 -8.86
CA SER A 11 7.43 -17.38 -9.88
C SER A 11 5.97 -17.50 -10.29
N ILE A 12 5.14 -16.59 -9.82
CA ILE A 12 3.69 -16.60 -10.05
C ILE A 12 3.38 -15.46 -11.03
N ILE A 13 3.13 -15.84 -12.28
CA ILE A 13 3.01 -14.89 -13.38
C ILE A 13 1.71 -15.07 -14.17
N ASN A 14 1.23 -13.99 -14.77
CA ASN A 14 0.07 -13.97 -15.67
C ASN A 14 -1.28 -14.40 -15.04
N GLY A 15 -1.39 -14.41 -13.72
CA GLY A 15 -2.67 -14.62 -13.03
C GLY A 15 -3.65 -13.46 -13.25
N SER A 16 -4.94 -13.68 -12.97
CA SER A 16 -5.91 -12.58 -12.92
C SER A 16 -5.68 -11.76 -11.64
N MET A 17 -5.96 -12.40 -10.51
CA MET A 17 -5.30 -12.16 -9.23
C MET A 17 -4.22 -13.23 -9.09
N CYS A 18 -2.96 -12.87 -8.87
CA CYS A 18 -1.89 -13.90 -8.86
C CYS A 18 -1.99 -14.81 -7.63
N LEU A 19 -2.30 -14.23 -6.47
CA LEU A 19 -2.61 -14.97 -5.23
C LEU A 19 -3.87 -14.39 -4.58
N SER A 20 -4.84 -15.27 -4.29
CA SER A 20 -6.03 -14.93 -3.51
C SER A 20 -6.01 -15.69 -2.19
N ILE A 21 -5.88 -14.96 -1.09
CA ILE A 21 -5.60 -15.50 0.24
C ILE A 21 -6.79 -15.23 1.15
N ARG A 22 -7.31 -16.30 1.76
CA ARG A 22 -8.35 -16.26 2.79
C ARG A 22 -8.07 -17.31 3.86
N GLY A 23 -7.85 -16.89 5.10
CA GLY A 23 -7.57 -17.82 6.19
C GLY A 23 -6.60 -17.30 7.24
N GLN A 24 -5.94 -18.21 7.93
CA GLN A 24 -5.11 -17.86 9.08
C GLN A 24 -3.71 -18.47 8.98
N TYR A 25 -2.71 -17.80 9.56
CA TYR A 25 -1.33 -18.31 9.61
C TYR A 25 -0.76 -18.67 8.23
N ILE A 26 -1.13 -17.90 7.21
CA ILE A 26 -0.65 -18.09 5.84
C ILE A 26 0.61 -17.24 5.65
N THR A 27 1.67 -17.85 5.14
CA THR A 27 2.95 -17.17 4.87
C THR A 27 3.28 -17.21 3.39
N VAL A 28 3.54 -16.04 2.80
CA VAL A 28 3.97 -15.89 1.40
C VAL A 28 5.35 -15.26 1.39
N THR A 29 6.38 -16.03 1.03
CA THR A 29 7.79 -15.64 1.20
C THR A 29 8.63 -15.73 -0.07
N ASN A 30 9.41 -14.69 -0.36
CA ASN A 30 10.44 -14.72 -1.41
C ASN A 30 9.94 -15.12 -2.81
N ASN A 31 8.71 -14.74 -3.15
CA ASN A 31 8.13 -15.00 -4.46
C ASN A 31 8.34 -13.83 -5.43
N LYS A 32 8.33 -14.13 -6.72
CA LYS A 32 8.18 -13.15 -7.80
C LYS A 32 6.74 -13.19 -8.30
N ILE A 33 6.02 -12.06 -8.22
CA ILE A 33 4.58 -11.99 -8.50
C ILE A 33 4.29 -10.84 -9.46
N THR A 34 3.66 -11.15 -10.60
CA THR A 34 3.22 -10.14 -11.56
C THR A 34 2.15 -10.69 -12.49
N ASN A 35 1.15 -9.90 -12.87
CA ASN A 35 0.27 -10.29 -13.97
C ASN A 35 0.65 -9.69 -15.32
N ASN A 36 1.76 -8.96 -15.40
CA ASN A 36 2.30 -8.29 -16.59
C ASN A 36 1.27 -7.37 -17.26
N PHE A 37 0.55 -6.58 -16.46
CA PHE A 37 -0.51 -5.67 -16.92
C PHE A 37 -0.09 -4.84 -18.13
N SER A 38 1.06 -4.16 -18.05
CA SER A 38 1.49 -3.24 -19.10
C SER A 38 1.78 -3.90 -20.46
N SER A 39 2.00 -5.21 -20.49
CA SER A 39 2.15 -5.98 -21.75
C SER A 39 0.85 -6.60 -22.26
N ARG A 40 -0.19 -6.69 -21.40
CA ARG A 40 -1.44 -7.39 -21.71
C ARG A 40 -2.59 -6.44 -22.01
N ILE A 41 -2.60 -5.27 -21.39
CA ILE A 41 -3.67 -4.28 -21.52
C ILE A 41 -3.13 -3.03 -22.20
N GLN A 42 -3.80 -2.63 -23.28
CA GLN A 42 -3.55 -1.36 -23.96
C GLN A 42 -4.50 -0.31 -23.39
N GLY A 43 -3.96 0.77 -22.82
CA GLY A 43 -4.75 1.86 -22.25
C GLY A 43 -5.05 1.68 -20.76
N PRO A 44 -6.09 2.35 -20.23
CA PRO A 44 -6.35 2.36 -18.81
C PRO A 44 -6.96 1.05 -18.34
N TRP A 45 -6.73 0.68 -17.09
CA TRP A 45 -7.48 -0.41 -16.47
C TRP A 45 -8.98 -0.11 -16.43
N GLN A 46 -9.77 -1.14 -16.69
CA GLN A 46 -11.22 -1.12 -16.58
C GLN A 46 -11.69 -2.37 -15.81
N PRO A 47 -12.90 -2.37 -15.22
CA PRO A 47 -13.44 -3.55 -14.53
C PRO A 47 -13.56 -4.80 -15.41
N SER A 48 -13.59 -4.65 -16.73
CA SER A 48 -13.57 -5.75 -17.71
C SER A 48 -12.19 -6.37 -17.93
N CYS A 49 -11.11 -5.75 -17.43
CA CYS A 49 -9.77 -6.32 -17.51
C CYS A 49 -9.69 -7.62 -16.73
N ASP A 50 -9.00 -8.61 -17.31
CA ASP A 50 -8.73 -9.89 -16.66
C ASP A 50 -7.57 -9.83 -15.67
N VAL A 51 -6.90 -8.69 -15.52
CA VAL A 51 -5.73 -8.46 -14.68
C VAL A 51 -6.04 -7.51 -13.53
N TRP A 52 -5.89 -8.01 -12.31
CA TRP A 52 -6.21 -7.33 -11.06
C TRP A 52 -4.94 -7.25 -10.20
N ASP A 53 -5.02 -7.60 -8.92
CA ASP A 53 -3.93 -7.43 -7.96
C ASP A 53 -2.87 -8.55 -8.05
N GLY A 54 -1.69 -8.28 -7.51
CA GLY A 54 -0.69 -9.32 -7.29
C GLY A 54 -1.14 -10.29 -6.20
N ILE A 55 -1.32 -9.75 -4.99
CA ILE A 55 -1.82 -10.50 -3.84
C ILE A 55 -3.11 -9.84 -3.35
N VAL A 56 -4.19 -10.62 -3.24
CA VAL A 56 -5.47 -10.23 -2.66
C VAL A 56 -5.66 -10.97 -1.34
N MET A 57 -5.90 -10.24 -0.25
CA MET A 57 -6.14 -10.80 1.07
C MET A 57 -7.50 -10.36 1.61
N GLU A 58 -8.37 -11.31 1.93
CA GLU A 58 -9.69 -11.06 2.51
C GLU A 58 -9.96 -12.02 3.66
N GLY A 59 -10.48 -11.54 4.79
CA GLY A 59 -10.73 -12.41 5.95
C GLY A 59 -9.47 -13.08 6.49
N CYS A 60 -8.32 -12.40 6.44
CA CYS A 60 -7.02 -12.96 6.83
C CYS A 60 -6.69 -12.69 8.30
N LYS A 61 -6.10 -13.66 9.02
CA LYS A 61 -5.61 -13.45 10.39
C LYS A 61 -4.22 -14.02 10.60
N GLN A 62 -3.32 -13.25 11.22
CA GLN A 62 -1.95 -13.72 11.51
C GLN A 62 -1.20 -14.19 10.25
N CYS A 63 -1.41 -13.51 9.12
CA CYS A 63 -0.77 -13.85 7.85
C CYS A 63 0.44 -12.94 7.59
N SER A 64 1.45 -13.48 6.92
CA SER A 64 2.71 -12.77 6.65
C SER A 64 3.05 -12.80 5.16
N ILE A 65 3.33 -11.63 4.59
CA ILE A 65 3.81 -11.43 3.22
C ILE A 65 5.22 -10.85 3.32
N VAL A 66 6.24 -11.65 3.04
CA VAL A 66 7.63 -11.31 3.37
C VAL A 66 8.59 -11.48 2.21
N GLY A 67 9.42 -10.48 1.92
CA GLY A 67 10.54 -10.65 0.98
C GLY A 67 10.16 -10.86 -0.48
N ASN A 68 8.91 -10.60 -0.87
CA ASN A 68 8.44 -10.83 -2.23
C ASN A 68 8.77 -9.64 -3.14
N ALA A 69 8.94 -9.90 -4.43
CA ALA A 69 8.96 -8.89 -5.49
C ALA A 69 7.62 -8.90 -6.23
N ILE A 70 6.81 -7.84 -6.06
CA ILE A 70 5.49 -7.72 -6.69
C ILE A 70 5.42 -6.50 -7.59
N TYR A 71 5.11 -6.69 -8.86
CA TYR A 71 5.15 -5.58 -9.80
C TYR A 71 4.25 -5.74 -11.03
N ASP A 72 3.97 -4.61 -11.69
CA ASP A 72 3.24 -4.57 -12.97
C ASP A 72 1.90 -5.32 -12.92
N CYS A 73 1.16 -5.13 -11.82
CA CYS A 73 -0.19 -5.64 -11.64
C CYS A 73 -1.25 -4.64 -12.11
N GLY A 74 -2.38 -5.14 -12.62
CA GLY A 74 -3.50 -4.32 -13.10
C GLY A 74 -4.31 -3.60 -12.02
N GLN A 75 -4.19 -4.01 -10.77
CA GLN A 75 -4.68 -3.30 -9.60
C GLN A 75 -3.53 -3.06 -8.62
N SER A 76 -3.65 -3.43 -7.36
CA SER A 76 -2.63 -3.19 -6.35
C SER A 76 -1.56 -4.27 -6.38
N GLY A 77 -0.35 -3.97 -5.90
CA GLY A 77 0.67 -5.00 -5.71
C GLY A 77 0.23 -5.97 -4.61
N ILE A 78 -0.05 -5.43 -3.43
CA ILE A 78 -0.61 -6.16 -2.30
C ILE A 78 -1.87 -5.45 -1.87
N TYR A 79 -3.00 -6.13 -1.88
CA TYR A 79 -4.27 -5.68 -1.32
C TYR A 79 -4.66 -6.50 -0.11
N CYS A 80 -5.03 -5.85 1.00
CA CYS A 80 -5.69 -6.48 2.13
C CYS A 80 -6.95 -5.72 2.51
N GLY A 81 -8.08 -6.40 2.32
CA GLY A 81 -9.40 -5.82 2.38
C GLY A 81 -10.24 -6.23 3.58
N GLY A 82 -11.32 -5.46 3.70
CA GLY A 82 -12.52 -5.78 4.45
C GLY A 82 -13.74 -5.87 3.53
N ASN A 83 -13.66 -6.57 2.40
CA ASN A 83 -14.80 -6.73 1.50
C ASN A 83 -15.70 -7.89 1.98
N GLY A 84 -16.38 -7.64 3.10
CA GLY A 84 -17.32 -8.58 3.73
C GLY A 84 -16.67 -9.57 4.71
N SER A 85 -15.37 -9.47 5.00
CA SER A 85 -14.69 -10.30 6.01
C SER A 85 -13.58 -9.53 6.72
N ALA A 86 -13.51 -9.65 8.04
CA ALA A 86 -12.53 -8.92 8.84
C ALA A 86 -11.12 -9.50 8.70
N SER A 87 -10.13 -8.62 8.51
CA SER A 87 -8.71 -8.97 8.42
C SER A 87 -7.93 -8.38 9.60
N SER A 88 -7.02 -9.12 10.21
CA SER A 88 -6.27 -8.61 11.38
C SER A 88 -4.93 -9.28 11.63
N ASN A 89 -4.01 -8.58 12.29
CA ASN A 89 -2.68 -9.09 12.63
C ASN A 89 -1.95 -9.52 11.34
N ILE A 90 -1.83 -8.60 10.38
CA ILE A 90 -1.22 -8.86 9.07
C ILE A 90 0.16 -8.25 9.03
N PHE A 91 1.15 -9.00 8.55
CA PHE A 91 2.54 -8.56 8.48
C PHE A 91 2.98 -8.47 7.02
N ILE A 92 3.33 -7.28 6.55
CA ILE A 92 3.82 -7.02 5.19
C ILE A 92 5.22 -6.45 5.33
N ILE A 93 6.24 -7.30 5.16
CA ILE A 93 7.60 -7.01 5.59
C ILE A 93 8.62 -7.24 4.48
N LYS A 94 9.56 -6.30 4.27
CA LYS A 94 10.70 -6.49 3.34
C LYS A 94 10.32 -6.81 1.89
N ASN A 95 9.12 -6.45 1.43
CA ASN A 95 8.72 -6.65 0.05
C ASN A 95 9.23 -5.49 -0.83
N THR A 96 9.46 -5.79 -2.11
CA THR A 96 9.69 -4.78 -3.15
C THR A 96 8.45 -4.69 -4.03
N VAL A 97 7.75 -3.55 -4.02
CA VAL A 97 6.42 -3.39 -4.65
C VAL A 97 6.38 -2.17 -5.57
N TYR A 98 6.21 -2.37 -6.88
CA TYR A 98 6.36 -1.27 -7.83
C TYR A 98 5.58 -1.41 -9.14
N LYS A 99 5.40 -0.28 -9.85
CA LYS A 99 4.80 -0.24 -11.19
C LYS A 99 3.39 -0.87 -11.26
N ASN A 100 2.63 -0.89 -10.16
CA ASN A 100 1.25 -1.42 -10.16
C ASN A 100 0.27 -0.33 -10.61
N TRP A 101 -0.79 -0.70 -11.32
CA TRP A 101 -1.73 0.26 -11.91
C TRP A 101 -2.66 0.92 -10.88
N ASN A 102 -2.84 0.33 -9.71
CA ASN A 102 -3.49 0.97 -8.58
C ASN A 102 -2.42 1.37 -7.55
N ARG A 103 -2.53 0.90 -6.31
CA ARG A 103 -1.60 1.23 -5.21
C ARG A 103 -0.47 0.21 -5.15
N GLY A 104 0.61 0.55 -4.44
CA GLY A 104 1.64 -0.44 -4.13
C GLY A 104 1.12 -1.43 -3.10
N ILE A 105 0.98 -0.95 -1.87
CA ILE A 105 0.36 -1.68 -0.75
C ILE A 105 -0.95 -0.98 -0.39
N ASP A 106 -2.05 -1.70 -0.50
CA ASP A 106 -3.42 -1.23 -0.38
C ASP A 106 -4.13 -1.94 0.76
N ILE A 107 -4.28 -1.27 1.89
CA ILE A 107 -4.97 -1.80 3.06
C ILE A 107 -6.23 -0.99 3.25
N GLY A 108 -7.40 -1.60 3.11
CA GLY A 108 -8.61 -0.83 3.37
C GLY A 108 -9.93 -1.55 3.23
N VAL A 109 -10.92 -0.93 3.84
CA VAL A 109 -12.31 -1.36 3.75
C VAL A 109 -12.99 -0.60 2.62
N THR A 110 -13.60 -1.34 1.69
CA THR A 110 -14.51 -0.75 0.71
C THR A 110 -15.88 -0.59 1.35
N GLY A 111 -16.39 0.64 1.41
CA GLY A 111 -17.67 0.96 2.05
C GLY A 111 -17.56 1.17 3.57
N LYS A 112 -18.70 1.08 4.27
CA LYS A 112 -18.76 1.37 5.71
C LYS A 112 -18.03 0.31 6.52
N VAL A 113 -17.15 0.75 7.43
CA VAL A 113 -16.51 -0.12 8.43
C VAL A 113 -17.54 -0.63 9.43
N THR A 114 -17.51 -1.93 9.71
CA THR A 114 -18.37 -2.63 10.66
C THR A 114 -17.58 -3.70 11.42
N GLY A 115 -18.17 -4.26 12.48
CA GLY A 115 -17.58 -5.38 13.21
C GLY A 115 -17.36 -6.65 12.38
N LYS A 116 -17.92 -6.76 11.16
CA LYS A 116 -17.77 -7.93 10.29
C LYS A 116 -16.67 -7.78 9.24
N ASN A 117 -16.20 -6.56 8.99
CA ASN A 117 -15.35 -6.26 7.85
C ASN A 117 -14.22 -5.27 8.19
N PHE A 118 -13.89 -5.11 9.47
CA PHE A 118 -12.78 -4.25 9.89
C PHE A 118 -11.43 -4.80 9.38
N VAL A 119 -10.46 -3.89 9.21
CA VAL A 119 -9.05 -4.23 9.04
C VAL A 119 -8.26 -3.57 10.17
N LYS A 120 -7.50 -4.35 10.94
CA LYS A 120 -6.77 -3.83 12.12
C LYS A 120 -5.44 -4.51 12.38
N ASN A 121 -4.56 -3.88 13.15
CA ASN A 121 -3.26 -4.44 13.56
C ASN A 121 -2.43 -4.90 12.35
N VAL A 122 -2.28 -4.05 11.34
CA VAL A 122 -1.44 -4.33 10.17
C VAL A 122 -0.06 -3.70 10.40
N VAL A 123 1.00 -4.47 10.15
CA VAL A 123 2.38 -3.99 10.23
C VAL A 123 2.97 -3.98 8.83
N ILE A 124 3.23 -2.79 8.29
CA ILE A 124 3.88 -2.56 7.01
C ILE A 124 5.29 -2.05 7.29
N LYS A 125 6.29 -2.92 7.21
CA LYS A 125 7.63 -2.61 7.69
C LYS A 125 8.75 -2.98 6.73
N GLU A 126 9.76 -2.11 6.60
CA GLU A 126 10.99 -2.38 5.84
C GLU A 126 10.75 -2.71 4.36
N ASN A 127 9.62 -2.29 3.77
CA ASN A 127 9.33 -2.50 2.35
C ASN A 127 9.98 -1.40 1.50
N ILE A 128 10.26 -1.73 0.24
CA ILE A 128 10.64 -0.76 -0.80
C ILE A 128 9.44 -0.63 -1.75
N VAL A 129 8.78 0.53 -1.75
CA VAL A 129 7.54 0.73 -2.50
C VAL A 129 7.67 1.95 -3.40
N PHE A 130 7.54 1.77 -4.72
CA PHE A 130 7.82 2.87 -5.65
C PHE A 130 7.08 2.83 -6.97
N ASP A 131 6.87 4.01 -7.54
CA ASP A 131 6.31 4.22 -8.88
C ASP A 131 5.04 3.40 -9.18
N ASN A 132 4.15 3.22 -8.20
CA ASN A 132 2.77 2.76 -8.39
C ASN A 132 1.87 3.94 -8.77
N ARG A 133 0.80 3.72 -9.55
CA ARG A 133 0.02 4.81 -10.19
C ARG A 133 -0.73 5.67 -9.17
N GLU A 134 -1.41 5.00 -8.26
CA GLU A 134 -2.07 5.55 -7.07
C GLU A 134 -1.09 5.48 -5.89
N PRO A 135 -1.46 5.91 -4.66
CA PRO A 135 -0.49 6.05 -3.57
C PRO A 135 0.35 4.79 -3.34
N GLN A 136 1.63 4.99 -2.97
CA GLN A 136 2.57 3.88 -2.83
C GLN A 136 2.12 2.96 -1.68
N ILE A 137 1.77 3.54 -0.54
CA ILE A 137 1.13 2.84 0.58
C ILE A 137 -0.18 3.57 0.91
N TRP A 138 -1.27 2.83 1.02
CA TRP A 138 -2.62 3.35 1.29
C TRP A 138 -3.29 2.59 2.43
N LEU A 139 -3.75 3.31 3.45
CA LEU A 139 -4.54 2.77 4.56
C LEU A 139 -5.88 3.50 4.62
N ASN A 140 -7.02 2.82 4.43
CA ASN A 140 -8.34 3.45 4.49
C ASN A 140 -9.37 2.63 5.27
N GLY A 141 -9.89 3.19 6.37
CA GLY A 141 -10.79 2.47 7.28
C GLY A 141 -10.07 1.37 8.06
N VAL A 142 -8.78 1.61 8.35
CA VAL A 142 -7.86 0.68 9.03
C VAL A 142 -7.54 1.24 10.41
N SER A 143 -7.49 0.39 11.43
CA SER A 143 -7.13 0.82 12.79
C SER A 143 -5.86 0.16 13.34
N ASP A 144 -5.26 0.83 14.32
CA ASP A 144 -4.22 0.27 15.21
C ASP A 144 -3.03 -0.35 14.43
N SER A 145 -2.67 0.26 13.30
CA SER A 145 -1.67 -0.27 12.37
C SER A 145 -0.41 0.57 12.33
N GLU A 146 0.69 -0.02 11.89
CA GLU A 146 2.01 0.60 11.82
C GLU A 146 2.54 0.57 10.38
N VAL A 147 3.04 1.72 9.92
CA VAL A 147 3.82 1.88 8.69
C VAL A 147 5.18 2.42 9.07
N SER A 148 6.20 1.55 9.11
CA SER A 148 7.53 1.96 9.60
C SER A 148 8.72 1.45 8.80
N HIS A 149 9.81 2.22 8.83
CA HIS A 149 11.09 1.84 8.21
C HIS A 149 10.99 1.50 6.71
N ASN A 150 9.94 1.94 6.02
CA ASN A 150 9.80 1.71 4.59
C ASN A 150 10.59 2.75 3.80
N ILE A 151 11.04 2.34 2.62
CA ILE A 151 11.60 3.24 1.61
C ILE A 151 10.52 3.44 0.55
N VAL A 152 9.93 4.63 0.52
CA VAL A 152 8.85 5.01 -0.39
C VAL A 152 9.36 6.02 -1.41
N LYS A 153 9.24 5.71 -2.71
CA LYS A 153 9.78 6.57 -3.77
C LYS A 153 8.77 6.83 -4.88
N ILE A 154 8.72 8.07 -5.36
CA ILE A 154 8.08 8.41 -6.63
C ILE A 154 9.11 9.13 -7.48
N THR A 155 9.57 8.44 -8.52
CA THR A 155 10.67 8.86 -9.39
C THR A 155 10.13 9.36 -10.73
N LEU A 156 11.02 9.89 -11.57
CA LEU A 156 10.67 10.30 -12.94
C LEU A 156 10.20 9.13 -13.83
N ASN A 157 10.46 7.87 -13.44
CA ASN A 157 9.92 6.73 -14.18
C ASN A 157 8.41 6.59 -14.03
N TYR A 158 7.80 7.13 -12.97
CA TYR A 158 6.34 7.20 -12.83
C TYR A 158 5.67 7.77 -14.08
N LYS A 159 6.19 8.91 -14.59
CA LYS A 159 5.68 9.55 -15.81
C LYS A 159 5.84 8.67 -17.04
N LYS A 160 6.85 7.79 -17.08
CA LYS A 160 7.07 6.86 -18.18
C LYS A 160 6.09 5.69 -18.12
N PHE A 161 5.77 5.18 -16.93
CA PHE A 161 4.87 4.05 -16.75
C PHE A 161 3.41 4.40 -17.01
N TYR A 162 2.96 5.60 -16.62
CA TYR A 162 1.54 5.97 -16.63
C TYR A 162 1.21 7.14 -17.55
N ARG A 163 1.94 7.29 -18.67
CA ARG A 163 1.76 8.40 -19.63
C ARG A 163 0.27 8.64 -19.94
N GLY A 164 -0.25 9.79 -19.53
CA GLY A 164 -1.66 10.18 -19.76
C GLY A 164 -2.68 9.64 -18.76
N TYR A 165 -2.28 8.83 -17.77
CA TYR A 165 -3.14 8.19 -16.79
C TYR A 165 -2.64 8.36 -15.35
N TYR A 166 -2.13 9.55 -15.02
CA TYR A 166 -1.64 9.85 -13.67
C TYR A 166 -2.75 9.72 -12.61
N GLY A 167 -2.41 9.13 -11.47
CA GLY A 167 -3.30 8.91 -10.33
C GLY A 167 -3.04 9.87 -9.17
N GLY A 168 -3.46 9.49 -7.97
CA GLY A 168 -3.12 10.16 -6.72
C GLY A 168 -1.64 9.97 -6.40
N ILE A 169 -0.79 10.89 -6.86
CA ILE A 169 0.66 10.84 -6.71
C ILE A 169 1.05 11.18 -5.25
N VAL A 170 0.87 10.22 -4.34
CA VAL A 170 1.18 10.34 -2.90
C VAL A 170 2.11 9.22 -2.46
N GLY A 171 3.05 9.52 -1.56
CA GLY A 171 3.91 8.52 -0.93
C GLY A 171 3.12 7.57 -0.03
N ILE A 172 2.77 8.02 1.17
CA ILE A 172 1.97 7.27 2.16
C ILE A 172 0.67 8.00 2.42
N ALA A 173 -0.46 7.34 2.26
CA ALA A 173 -1.76 7.95 2.46
C ALA A 173 -2.57 7.21 3.51
N LEU A 174 -2.89 7.89 4.60
CA LEU A 174 -3.90 7.46 5.57
C LEU A 174 -5.28 7.92 5.08
N GLY A 175 -5.74 7.31 3.97
CA GLY A 175 -7.15 7.16 3.61
C GLY A 175 -7.97 8.44 3.48
N SER A 176 -9.29 8.31 3.49
CA SER A 176 -10.25 9.40 3.67
C SER A 176 -11.40 9.01 4.58
N ASP A 177 -11.45 7.76 5.05
CA ASP A 177 -12.45 7.27 5.99
C ASP A 177 -12.13 7.71 7.42
N SER A 178 -13.15 8.15 8.15
CA SER A 178 -13.03 8.57 9.55
C SER A 178 -12.57 7.46 10.48
N HIS A 179 -12.79 6.19 10.13
CA HIS A 179 -12.33 5.01 10.87
C HIS A 179 -10.88 4.60 10.55
N THR A 180 -10.15 5.44 9.82
CA THR A 180 -8.70 5.33 9.73
C THR A 180 -8.10 5.87 11.03
N GLU A 181 -7.97 5.00 12.04
CA GLU A 181 -7.76 5.45 13.43
C GLU A 181 -6.53 4.82 14.10
N ASN A 182 -5.85 5.59 14.96
CA ASN A 182 -4.74 5.11 15.79
C ASN A 182 -3.59 4.44 15.00
N ASN A 183 -3.37 4.86 13.76
CA ASN A 183 -2.27 4.35 12.95
C ASN A 183 -1.00 5.18 13.16
N SER A 184 0.15 4.52 13.09
CA SER A 184 1.46 5.16 13.24
C SER A 184 2.25 5.09 11.94
N VAL A 185 2.65 6.24 11.40
CA VAL A 185 3.56 6.36 10.25
C VAL A 185 4.89 6.91 10.75
N ILE A 186 5.89 6.03 10.93
CA ILE A 186 7.11 6.38 11.65
C ILE A 186 8.38 5.91 10.97
N LEU A 187 9.46 6.69 11.05
CA LEU A 187 10.80 6.26 10.63
C LEU A 187 10.89 5.80 9.16
N ASN A 188 10.01 6.30 8.27
CA ASN A 188 10.08 6.01 6.84
C ASN A 188 10.99 7.01 6.11
N GLU A 189 11.65 6.56 5.05
CA GLU A 189 12.23 7.45 4.04
C GLU A 189 11.20 7.63 2.91
N VAL A 190 10.73 8.86 2.71
CA VAL A 190 9.72 9.18 1.69
C VAL A 190 10.29 10.22 0.74
N ASN A 191 10.60 9.80 -0.48
CA ASN A 191 11.17 10.66 -1.52
C ASN A 191 10.21 10.75 -2.71
N VAL A 192 9.58 11.91 -2.89
CA VAL A 192 8.57 12.11 -3.92
C VAL A 192 8.97 13.22 -4.90
N MET A 193 8.62 13.02 -6.18
CA MET A 193 8.86 14.00 -7.23
C MET A 193 8.08 15.32 -6.99
N PRO A 194 8.52 16.45 -7.58
CA PRO A 194 7.90 17.76 -7.34
C PRO A 194 6.41 17.85 -7.71
N GLU A 195 5.94 17.06 -8.66
CA GLU A 195 4.54 17.04 -9.09
C GLU A 195 3.65 16.14 -8.21
N SER A 196 4.23 15.47 -7.20
CA SER A 196 3.45 14.74 -6.22
C SER A 196 2.53 15.67 -5.42
N VAL A 197 1.40 15.14 -4.97
CA VAL A 197 0.43 15.87 -4.15
C VAL A 197 1.02 16.10 -2.76
N ALA A 198 1.52 15.03 -2.14
CA ALA A 198 2.16 15.06 -0.83
C ALA A 198 3.11 13.86 -0.67
N ALA A 199 4.07 13.94 0.25
CA ALA A 199 4.80 12.75 0.68
C ALA A 199 3.91 11.89 1.58
N ILE A 200 3.19 12.52 2.52
CA ILE A 200 2.26 11.84 3.41
C ILE A 200 0.95 12.62 3.46
N THR A 201 -0.19 11.94 3.37
CA THR A 201 -1.52 12.53 3.66
C THR A 201 -2.14 11.86 4.85
N VAL A 202 -2.76 12.64 5.73
CA VAL A 202 -3.38 12.13 6.96
C VAL A 202 -4.85 12.51 7.02
N TYR A 203 -5.70 11.49 7.08
CA TYR A 203 -7.11 11.57 7.42
C TYR A 203 -7.42 10.68 8.64
N GLY A 204 -8.61 10.83 9.21
CA GLY A 204 -9.04 10.07 10.40
C GLY A 204 -8.45 10.59 11.70
N LYS A 205 -8.56 9.81 12.79
CA LYS A 205 -8.34 10.29 14.17
C LYS A 205 -7.27 9.50 14.92
N GLY A 206 -6.57 10.16 15.83
CA GLY A 206 -5.57 9.50 16.68
C GLY A 206 -4.35 8.97 15.92
N ASN A 207 -4.19 9.34 14.64
CA ASN A 207 -3.04 8.92 13.86
C ASN A 207 -1.78 9.70 14.28
N SER A 208 -0.62 9.09 14.12
CA SER A 208 0.67 9.67 14.50
C SER A 208 1.64 9.64 13.33
N VAL A 209 2.28 10.78 13.02
CA VAL A 209 3.28 10.90 11.95
C VAL A 209 4.55 11.54 12.50
N ARG A 210 5.56 10.72 12.77
CA ARG A 210 6.80 11.17 13.44
C ARG A 210 8.05 10.51 12.88
N ASP A 211 9.16 11.22 12.99
CA ASP A 211 10.51 10.73 12.71
C ASP A 211 10.69 10.23 11.25
N ASN A 212 9.85 10.70 10.32
CA ASN A 212 9.99 10.38 8.90
C ASN A 212 11.00 11.34 8.23
N ASN A 213 11.84 10.79 7.35
CA ASN A 213 12.76 11.56 6.51
C ASN A 213 12.09 11.83 5.16
N ILE A 214 11.67 13.06 4.93
CA ILE A 214 10.90 13.45 3.75
C ILE A 214 11.75 14.30 2.80
N LYS A 215 11.76 13.90 1.53
CA LYS A 215 12.38 14.64 0.41
C LYS A 215 11.31 14.91 -0.65
N GLY A 216 11.21 16.17 -1.09
CA GLY A 216 10.19 16.61 -2.03
C GLY A 216 9.02 17.31 -1.34
N LYS A 217 7.80 16.79 -1.48
CA LYS A 217 6.59 17.39 -0.89
C LYS A 217 6.46 17.08 0.60
N GLY A 218 5.85 17.99 1.35
CA GLY A 218 5.61 17.82 2.78
C GLY A 218 4.45 16.88 3.12
N VAL A 219 3.99 16.97 4.37
CA VAL A 219 2.83 16.25 4.88
C VAL A 219 1.59 17.15 4.81
N TRP A 220 0.47 16.57 4.41
CA TRP A 220 -0.83 17.25 4.36
C TRP A 220 -1.81 16.61 5.35
N TYR A 221 -2.58 17.45 6.04
CA TYR A 221 -3.52 17.07 7.08
C TYR A 221 -4.91 17.58 6.75
N ASP A 222 -5.93 16.72 6.85
CA ASP A 222 -7.31 17.18 6.80
C ASP A 222 -7.66 17.94 8.09
N LYS A 223 -8.45 19.01 7.98
CA LYS A 223 -8.85 19.84 9.14
C LYS A 223 -9.63 19.05 10.20
N LYS A 224 -10.25 17.93 9.83
CA LYS A 224 -11.00 17.06 10.74
C LYS A 224 -10.13 16.00 11.39
N SER A 225 -8.86 15.90 11.01
CA SER A 225 -7.93 14.95 11.60
C SER A 225 -7.35 15.43 12.91
N ASP A 226 -7.24 14.50 13.84
CA ASP A 226 -6.54 14.68 15.11
C ASP A 226 -5.23 13.90 15.04
N VAL A 227 -4.10 14.62 15.00
CA VAL A 227 -2.77 14.05 14.81
C VAL A 227 -1.92 14.29 16.05
N LEU A 228 -1.48 13.18 16.65
CA LEU A 228 -0.93 13.16 18.02
C LEU A 228 0.54 13.61 18.11
N SER A 229 1.31 13.60 17.00
CA SER A 229 2.70 14.11 17.00
C SER A 229 3.21 14.44 15.60
N HIS A 230 4.11 15.43 15.51
CA HIS A 230 4.64 16.02 14.26
C HIS A 230 6.14 16.34 14.37
N ASN A 231 7.02 15.35 14.45
CA ASN A 231 8.47 15.57 14.29
C ASN A 231 8.87 15.11 12.88
N ILE A 232 8.85 16.02 11.91
CA ILE A 232 9.18 15.70 10.52
C ILE A 232 10.46 16.43 10.13
N VAL A 233 11.47 15.68 9.70
CA VAL A 233 12.65 16.27 9.06
C VAL A 233 12.35 16.40 7.57
N ILE A 234 12.05 17.63 7.13
CA ILE A 234 11.91 17.95 5.71
C ILE A 234 13.27 18.40 5.21
N ASN A 235 13.96 17.52 4.49
CA ASN A 235 15.20 17.86 3.81
C ASN A 235 14.83 18.48 2.45
N ASN A 236 14.59 19.79 2.44
CA ASN A 236 14.47 20.53 1.19
C ASN A 236 15.83 20.46 0.48
N VAL A 237 15.90 19.69 -0.62
CA VAL A 237 17.02 19.79 -1.53
C VAL A 237 16.89 21.16 -2.19
N LEU A 238 17.71 22.11 -1.72
CA LEU A 238 17.94 23.38 -2.41
C LEU A 238 18.48 23.05 -3.79
N THR A 239 17.63 23.09 -4.81
CA THR A 239 18.09 23.11 -6.20
C THR A 239 18.75 24.46 -6.43
N LYS A 240 20.09 24.45 -6.57
CA LYS A 240 20.84 25.53 -7.18
C LYS A 240 20.50 25.63 -8.67
#